data_AF-D8M382-F1
#
_entry.id   AF-D8M382-F1
#
_cell.length_a   1.000
_cell.length_b   1.000
_cell.length_c   1.000
_cell.angle_alpha   90.00
_cell.angle_beta   90.00
_cell.angle_gamma   90.00
#
_symmetry.space_group_name_H-M   'P 1'
#
loop_
_entity.id
_entity.type
_entity.pdbx_description
1 polymer ?
#
loop_
_entity_poly.entity_id
_entity_poly.type
_entity_poly.pdbx_seq_one_letter_code
_entity_poly.pdbx_strand_id
1 'polypeptide(L)'
;MSNKSPLVVLGPSSALTCSSSLKTLPDPSDGKGRKYLFLENQVYELSSNTKYPSSWFVNNQVYQDGSIRMLTPVHPLFFCISFLRQKKYHNYMSVEDLFISSSFPDIRELGKLPCIEDQLPLICDVQKISDQCYYKYNHDLCLKWLHCRTEKIRQVIKEDQPLDSLCILSQYIGKDLLEEVCNEFQVKLSQLVPKQKVVLSCDSKKTHNKRSERSEASESQPAKIARKSGKSVHTAQNAASGCSKNSITAFFKSKSSRNSFSLSKVRSNA
;
A
#
# COMPACT_ATOMS: atom_id res chain seq x y z
N MET A 1 -28.35 -6.54 -1.38
CA MET A 1 -27.50 -5.59 -0.63
C MET A 1 -26.04 -6.00 -0.82
N SER A 2 -25.15 -5.09 -1.22
CA SER A 2 -23.72 -5.41 -1.38
C SER A 2 -23.06 -5.51 -0.01
N ASN A 3 -22.57 -6.71 0.33
CA ASN A 3 -21.99 -7.00 1.64
C ASN A 3 -20.56 -6.44 1.71
N LYS A 4 -20.43 -5.12 1.88
CA LYS A 4 -19.14 -4.42 2.02
C LYS A 4 -18.47 -4.87 3.33
N SER A 5 -17.41 -5.68 3.21
CA SER A 5 -16.54 -5.99 4.34
C SER A 5 -15.91 -4.70 4.89
N PRO A 6 -15.97 -4.44 6.21
CA PRO A 6 -15.40 -3.24 6.78
C PRO A 6 -13.87 -3.22 6.67
N LEU A 7 -13.31 -2.04 6.52
CA LEU A 7 -11.90 -1.81 6.28
C LEU A 7 -11.25 -1.21 7.54
N VAL A 8 -10.19 -1.83 8.05
CA VAL A 8 -9.37 -1.21 9.10
C VAL A 8 -8.24 -0.42 8.43
N VAL A 9 -8.19 0.88 8.72
CA VAL A 9 -7.25 1.84 8.12
C VAL A 9 -6.65 2.70 9.23
N LEU A 10 -5.33 2.84 9.21
CA LEU A 10 -4.59 3.83 9.97
C LEU A 10 -4.37 5.06 9.09
N GLY A 11 -4.60 6.26 9.60
CA GLY A 11 -4.52 7.50 8.83
C GLY A 11 -4.61 8.73 9.72
N PRO A 12 -4.58 9.94 9.13
CA PRO A 12 -4.69 11.19 9.87
C PRO A 12 -6.07 11.33 10.53
N SER A 13 -6.14 11.98 11.70
CA SER A 13 -7.40 12.19 12.43
C SER A 13 -8.44 12.97 11.61
N SER A 14 -8.01 13.84 10.67
CA SER A 14 -8.92 14.56 9.77
C SER A 14 -9.71 13.64 8.83
N ALA A 15 -9.28 12.40 8.60
CA ALA A 15 -10.03 11.40 7.83
C ALA A 15 -11.37 11.01 8.48
N LEU A 16 -11.60 11.37 9.74
CA LEU A 16 -12.84 11.12 10.48
C LEU A 16 -13.88 12.23 10.33
N THR A 17 -13.45 13.45 9.96
CA THR A 17 -14.26 14.68 9.97
C THR A 17 -14.37 15.33 8.60
N CYS A 18 -13.34 15.22 7.77
CA CYS A 18 -13.21 15.97 6.53
C CYS A 18 -13.69 15.13 5.33
N SER A 19 -14.17 15.83 4.29
CA SER A 19 -14.54 15.18 3.04
C SER A 19 -13.33 14.53 2.38
N SER A 20 -13.50 13.27 1.98
CA SER A 20 -12.49 12.54 1.20
C SER A 20 -13.08 12.06 -0.11
N SER A 21 -12.28 12.07 -1.17
CA SER A 21 -12.66 11.54 -2.47
C SER A 21 -11.62 10.56 -2.98
N LEU A 22 -12.08 9.45 -3.56
CA LEU A 22 -11.22 8.40 -4.10
C LEU A 22 -11.06 8.62 -5.60
N LYS A 23 -9.83 8.86 -6.04
CA LYS A 23 -9.49 9.28 -7.41
C LYS A 23 -8.56 8.26 -8.06
N THR A 24 -8.66 8.07 -9.37
CA THR A 24 -7.82 7.13 -10.13
C THR A 24 -6.76 7.89 -10.92
N LEU A 25 -5.52 7.86 -10.43
CA LEU A 25 -4.39 8.54 -11.05
C LEU A 25 -3.42 7.52 -11.69
N PRO A 26 -2.65 7.90 -12.71
CA PRO A 26 -1.49 7.12 -13.13
C PRO A 26 -0.49 7.07 -11.97
N ASP A 27 -0.04 5.88 -11.58
CA ASP A 27 1.00 5.76 -10.55
C ASP A 27 2.31 6.37 -11.05
N PRO A 28 3.02 7.16 -10.23
CA PRO A 28 4.25 7.83 -10.65
C PRO A 28 5.35 6.91 -11.22
N SER A 29 5.43 5.66 -10.77
CA SER A 29 6.50 4.72 -11.11
C SER A 29 6.29 3.93 -12.41
N ASP A 30 5.05 3.57 -12.74
CA ASP A 30 4.73 2.71 -13.89
C ASP A 30 3.56 3.19 -14.77
N GLY A 31 2.98 4.35 -14.45
CA GLY A 31 1.88 4.97 -15.19
C GLY A 31 0.54 4.25 -15.09
N LYS A 32 0.44 3.10 -14.41
CA LYS A 32 -0.82 2.34 -14.34
C LYS A 32 -1.79 2.98 -13.35
N GLY A 33 -3.06 2.99 -13.71
CA GLY A 33 -4.14 3.52 -12.87
C GLY A 33 -4.20 2.86 -11.50
N ARG A 34 -3.96 3.65 -10.45
CA ARG A 34 -4.14 3.27 -9.04
C ARG A 34 -5.04 4.27 -8.33
N LYS A 35 -5.63 3.83 -7.22
CA LYS A 35 -6.55 4.63 -6.42
C LYS A 35 -5.81 5.37 -5.32
N TYR A 36 -6.01 6.69 -5.28
CA TYR A 36 -5.47 7.58 -4.26
C TYR A 36 -6.61 8.32 -3.59
N LEU A 37 -6.47 8.54 -2.28
CA LEU A 37 -7.45 9.26 -1.48
C LEU A 37 -7.02 10.74 -1.43
N PHE A 38 -7.84 11.60 -1.99
CA PHE A 38 -7.74 13.04 -1.77
C PHE A 38 -8.50 13.33 -0.48
N LEU A 39 -7.80 13.85 0.52
CA LEU A 39 -8.35 14.24 1.81
C LEU A 39 -7.84 15.65 2.11
N GLU A 40 -8.76 16.57 2.35
CA GLU A 40 -8.46 18.00 2.49
C GLU A 40 -7.63 18.49 1.27
N ASN A 41 -6.39 18.92 1.51
CA ASN A 41 -5.49 19.48 0.50
C ASN A 41 -4.30 18.56 0.20
N GLN A 42 -4.43 17.24 0.45
CA GLN A 42 -3.33 16.29 0.33
C GLN A 42 -3.77 14.96 -0.30
N VAL A 43 -2.84 14.34 -1.04
CA VAL A 43 -3.03 13.05 -1.70
C VAL A 43 -2.42 11.96 -0.84
N TYR A 44 -3.19 10.93 -0.55
CA TYR A 44 -2.75 9.75 0.21
C TYR A 44 -2.82 8.50 -0.66
N GLU A 45 -1.82 7.65 -0.55
CA GLU A 45 -1.90 6.27 -1.03
C GLU A 45 -2.38 5.35 0.08
N LEU A 46 -2.98 4.21 -0.30
CA LEU A 46 -3.43 3.19 0.63
C LEU A 46 -2.56 1.94 0.48
N SER A 47 -1.58 1.82 1.36
CA SER A 47 -0.70 0.63 1.46
C SER A 47 -1.32 -0.42 2.37
N SER A 48 -1.07 -1.71 2.10
CA SER A 48 -1.53 -2.83 2.93
C SER A 48 -0.35 -3.73 3.29
N ASN A 49 -0.17 -4.07 4.57
CA ASN A 49 0.93 -4.93 5.01
C ASN A 49 0.41 -6.11 5.83
N THR A 50 0.15 -7.23 5.14
CA THR A 50 -0.43 -8.44 5.73
C THR A 50 0.50 -9.61 5.45
N LYS A 51 1.38 -9.91 6.40
CA LYS A 51 2.40 -10.98 6.26
C LYS A 51 1.91 -12.37 6.67
N TYR A 52 0.86 -12.44 7.49
CA TYR A 52 0.34 -13.68 8.07
C TYR A 52 -1.19 -13.68 8.05
N PRO A 53 -1.84 -14.87 7.99
CA PRO A 53 -3.27 -14.99 8.20
C PRO A 53 -3.65 -14.43 9.58
N SER A 54 -4.52 -13.42 9.58
CA SER A 54 -4.93 -12.66 10.76
C SER A 54 -6.41 -12.30 10.64
N SER A 55 -7.04 -11.93 11.75
CA SER A 55 -8.42 -11.44 11.80
C SER A 55 -8.54 -10.30 12.80
N TRP A 56 -9.49 -9.39 12.59
CA TRP A 56 -9.77 -8.30 13.53
C TRP A 56 -10.94 -8.62 14.44
N PHE A 57 -10.80 -8.37 15.73
CA PHE A 57 -11.90 -8.39 16.70
C PHE A 57 -12.25 -6.94 17.00
N VAL A 58 -13.39 -6.45 16.49
CA VAL A 58 -13.80 -5.05 16.60
C VAL A 58 -15.19 -4.99 17.24
N ASN A 59 -15.25 -4.45 18.46
CA ASN A 59 -16.44 -4.52 19.31
C ASN A 59 -16.89 -6.01 19.44
N ASN A 60 -18.14 -6.30 19.10
CA ASN A 60 -18.71 -7.66 19.18
C ASN A 60 -18.70 -8.37 17.81
N GLN A 61 -17.79 -8.01 16.90
CA GLN A 61 -17.68 -8.59 15.55
C GLN A 61 -16.26 -9.07 15.25
N VAL A 62 -16.17 -10.19 14.53
CA VAL A 62 -14.92 -10.74 13.99
C VAL A 62 -14.89 -10.50 12.49
N TYR A 63 -13.81 -9.91 11.99
CA TYR A 63 -13.58 -9.71 10.56
C TYR A 63 -12.44 -10.60 10.08
N GLN A 64 -12.72 -11.46 9.10
CA GLN A 64 -11.77 -12.41 8.54
C GLN A 64 -10.54 -11.76 7.90
N ASP A 65 -10.68 -10.55 7.33
CA ASP A 65 -9.54 -9.80 6.79
C ASP A 65 -8.81 -9.04 7.91
N GLY A 66 -7.79 -9.65 8.51
CA GLY A 66 -6.91 -9.00 9.49
C GLY A 66 -5.85 -8.05 8.91
N SER A 67 -5.99 -7.63 7.66
CA SER A 67 -5.03 -6.69 7.03
C SER A 67 -5.02 -5.33 7.73
N ILE A 68 -3.83 -4.85 8.10
CA ILE A 68 -3.60 -3.43 8.41
C ILE A 68 -3.38 -2.68 7.11
N ARG A 69 -4.12 -1.60 6.91
CA ARG A 69 -3.90 -0.65 5.82
C ARG A 69 -3.50 0.70 6.38
N MET A 70 -2.61 1.41 5.69
CA MET A 70 -2.11 2.72 6.10
C MET A 70 -2.31 3.74 4.98
N LEU A 71 -2.87 4.90 5.34
CA LEU A 71 -2.88 6.09 4.51
C LEU A 71 -1.57 6.84 4.70
N THR A 72 -0.71 6.78 3.69
CA THR A 72 0.58 7.49 3.66
C THR A 72 0.49 8.67 2.71
N PRO A 73 0.88 9.90 3.12
CA PRO A 73 0.80 11.07 2.25
C PRO A 73 1.86 10.99 1.15
N VAL A 74 1.45 11.25 -0.09
CA VAL A 74 2.31 11.25 -1.28
C VAL A 74 2.50 12.69 -1.75
N HIS A 75 3.74 13.06 -2.07
CA HIS A 75 4.03 14.40 -2.57
C HIS A 75 3.41 14.59 -3.97
N PRO A 76 2.61 15.65 -4.22
CA PRO A 76 1.88 15.80 -5.48
C PRO A 76 2.81 15.84 -6.69
N LEU A 77 4.01 16.42 -6.55
CA LEU A 77 5.00 16.48 -7.62
C LEU A 77 5.41 15.13 -8.21
N PHE A 78 5.32 14.00 -7.50
CA PHE A 78 5.61 12.70 -8.11
C PHE A 78 4.63 12.39 -9.26
N PHE A 79 3.35 12.72 -9.09
CA PHE A 79 2.34 12.60 -10.15
C PHE A 79 2.59 13.63 -11.26
N CYS A 80 2.95 14.87 -10.90
CA CYS A 80 3.26 15.92 -11.87
C CYS A 80 4.46 15.53 -12.75
N ILE A 81 5.56 15.05 -12.18
CA ILE A 81 6.74 14.58 -12.91
C ILE A 81 6.35 13.47 -13.88
N SER A 82 5.66 12.43 -13.39
CA SER A 82 5.25 11.30 -14.22
C SER A 82 4.32 11.71 -15.36
N PHE A 83 3.38 12.63 -15.11
CA PHE A 83 2.41 13.10 -16.09
C PHE A 83 3.01 14.08 -17.11
N LEU A 84 3.80 15.05 -16.66
CA LEU A 84 4.39 16.08 -17.52
C LEU A 84 5.50 15.52 -18.41
N ARG A 85 6.30 14.54 -17.95
CA ARG A 85 7.29 13.84 -18.80
C ARG A 85 6.64 13.07 -19.97
N GLN A 86 5.37 12.69 -19.86
CA GLN A 86 4.63 12.04 -20.96
C GLN A 86 4.08 13.04 -21.99
N LYS A 87 4.02 14.34 -21.66
CA LYS A 87 3.55 15.39 -22.58
C LYS A 87 4.69 15.76 -23.53
N LYS A 88 4.47 15.58 -24.84
CA LYS A 88 5.42 15.99 -25.90
C LYS A 88 5.39 17.51 -26.21
N TYR A 89 4.83 18.33 -25.32
CA TYR A 89 4.67 19.75 -25.56
C TYR A 89 5.80 20.52 -24.87
N HIS A 90 6.52 21.35 -25.63
CA HIS A 90 7.61 22.19 -25.13
C HIS A 90 7.18 23.64 -24.87
N ASN A 91 5.87 23.87 -24.75
CA ASN A 91 5.24 25.18 -24.58
C ASN A 91 4.88 25.41 -23.11
N TYR A 92 4.82 26.67 -22.70
CA TYR A 92 4.27 27.07 -21.40
C TYR A 92 2.74 26.92 -21.40
N MET A 93 2.17 26.37 -20.33
CA MET A 93 0.75 26.07 -20.18
C MET A 93 0.22 26.50 -18.80
N SER A 94 -1.09 26.79 -18.71
CA SER A 94 -1.78 27.07 -17.44
C SER A 94 -1.84 25.82 -16.54
N VAL A 95 -2.16 25.98 -15.26
CA VAL A 95 -2.36 24.84 -14.33
C VAL A 95 -3.48 23.93 -14.82
N GLU A 96 -4.56 24.51 -15.33
CA GLU A 96 -5.71 23.83 -15.88
C GLU A 96 -5.33 22.97 -17.11
N ASP A 97 -4.57 23.53 -18.05
CA ASP A 97 -4.15 22.87 -19.28
C ASP A 97 -3.11 21.76 -19.04
N LEU A 98 -2.21 21.97 -18.06
CA LEU A 98 -1.18 21.01 -17.67
C LEU A 98 -1.80 19.67 -17.24
N PHE A 99 -2.97 19.69 -16.58
CA PHE A 99 -3.61 18.50 -15.99
C PHE A 99 -4.85 18.01 -16.79
N ILE A 100 -4.77 18.03 -18.12
CA ILE A 100 -5.79 17.43 -19.00
C ILE A 100 -5.35 16.03 -19.50
N SER A 101 -6.16 15.00 -19.24
CA SER A 101 -6.00 13.63 -19.78
C SER A 101 -7.35 13.00 -20.12
N SER A 102 -7.42 12.31 -21.26
CA SER A 102 -8.55 11.43 -21.62
C SER A 102 -8.49 10.09 -20.87
N SER A 103 -7.30 9.49 -20.74
CA SER A 103 -7.09 8.21 -20.05
C SER A 103 -7.23 8.30 -18.53
N PHE A 104 -6.86 9.45 -17.95
CA PHE A 104 -6.94 9.68 -16.50
C PHE A 104 -7.65 11.00 -16.16
N PRO A 105 -9.00 11.06 -16.29
CA PRO A 105 -9.76 12.29 -16.07
C PRO A 105 -9.59 12.91 -14.68
N ASP A 106 -9.26 12.12 -13.65
CA ASP A 106 -9.05 12.60 -12.27
C ASP A 106 -7.74 13.37 -12.06
N ILE A 107 -6.81 13.37 -13.03
CA ILE A 107 -5.52 14.10 -12.90
C ILE A 107 -5.73 15.60 -12.66
N ARG A 108 -6.85 16.16 -13.15
CA ARG A 108 -7.26 17.57 -12.93
C ARG A 108 -7.38 17.97 -11.47
N GLU A 109 -7.59 17.00 -10.57
CA GLU A 109 -7.75 17.26 -9.13
C GLU A 109 -6.41 17.62 -8.47
N LEU A 110 -5.27 17.27 -9.09
CA LEU A 110 -3.96 17.74 -8.65
C LEU A 110 -3.79 19.25 -8.87
N GLY A 111 -4.30 19.78 -9.99
CA GLY A 111 -4.29 21.21 -10.29
C GLY A 111 -5.16 22.05 -9.35
N LYS A 112 -6.05 21.41 -8.58
CA LYS A 112 -6.91 22.07 -7.56
C LYS A 112 -6.29 22.07 -6.17
N LEU A 113 -5.14 21.42 -5.97
CA LEU A 113 -4.46 21.42 -4.67
C LEU A 113 -3.86 22.81 -4.43
N PRO A 114 -4.15 23.48 -3.31
CA PRO A 114 -3.73 24.88 -3.11
C PRO A 114 -2.21 25.07 -3.03
N CYS A 115 -1.44 24.00 -2.82
CA CYS A 115 0.01 24.04 -2.85
C CYS A 115 0.61 23.86 -4.26
N ILE A 116 -0.17 23.55 -5.30
CA ILE A 116 0.38 23.09 -6.58
C ILE A 116 1.19 24.19 -7.28
N GLU A 117 0.71 25.44 -7.25
CA GLU A 117 1.36 26.59 -7.89
C GLU A 117 2.70 26.95 -7.22
N ASP A 118 2.81 26.76 -5.90
CA ASP A 118 4.06 26.93 -5.15
C ASP A 118 5.06 25.79 -5.38
N GLN A 119 4.57 24.60 -5.74
CA GLN A 119 5.41 23.40 -5.94
C GLN A 119 5.88 23.22 -7.39
N LEU A 120 5.09 23.62 -8.39
CA LEU A 120 5.46 23.51 -9.80
C LEU A 120 6.80 24.18 -10.18
N PRO A 121 7.19 25.36 -9.64
CA PRO A 121 8.49 26.00 -9.91
C PRO A 121 9.71 25.16 -9.52
N LEU A 122 9.53 24.10 -8.72
CA LEU A 122 10.59 23.16 -8.35
C LEU A 122 10.95 22.18 -9.48
N ILE A 123 10.08 22.01 -10.49
CA ILE A 123 10.23 21.05 -11.60
C ILE A 123 9.88 21.65 -12.98
N CYS A 124 9.56 22.94 -13.03
CA CYS A 124 9.12 23.64 -14.23
C CYS A 124 9.75 25.03 -14.29
N ASP A 125 10.08 25.46 -15.51
CA ASP A 125 10.26 26.87 -15.81
C ASP A 125 8.92 27.60 -15.66
N VAL A 126 8.95 28.83 -15.15
CA VAL A 126 7.76 29.66 -14.92
C VAL A 126 7.85 30.93 -15.77
N GLN A 127 6.82 31.16 -16.58
CA GLN A 127 6.63 32.42 -17.28
C GLN A 127 5.37 33.11 -16.72
N LYS A 128 5.54 34.31 -16.17
CA LYS A 128 4.41 35.13 -15.72
C LYS A 128 4.00 36.12 -16.82
N ILE A 129 2.72 36.14 -17.17
CA ILE A 129 2.13 37.09 -18.13
C ILE A 129 0.92 37.74 -17.44
N SER A 130 0.99 39.05 -17.24
CA SER A 130 0.06 39.77 -16.35
C SER A 130 0.01 39.08 -14.97
N ASP A 131 -1.17 38.73 -14.46
CA ASP A 131 -1.33 38.04 -13.17
C ASP A 131 -1.41 36.50 -13.27
N GLN A 132 -1.17 35.92 -14.45
CA GLN A 132 -1.22 34.48 -14.66
C GLN A 132 0.18 33.86 -14.80
N CYS A 133 0.37 32.70 -14.16
CA CYS A 133 1.57 31.89 -14.26
C CYS A 133 1.37 30.74 -15.25
N TYR A 134 2.34 30.57 -16.16
CA TYR A 134 2.38 29.46 -17.10
C TYR A 134 3.65 28.66 -16.85
N TYR A 135 3.55 27.34 -16.93
CA TYR A 135 4.63 26.42 -16.56
C TYR A 135 5.03 25.55 -17.74
N LYS A 136 6.32 25.22 -17.81
CA LYS A 136 6.91 24.29 -18.78
C LYS A 136 7.81 23.32 -18.02
N TYR A 137 7.64 22.02 -18.23
CA TYR A 137 8.49 21.02 -17.58
C TYR A 137 9.97 21.25 -17.90
N ASN A 138 10.80 21.32 -16.85
CA ASN A 138 12.24 21.47 -16.95
C ASN A 138 12.90 20.23 -16.33
N HIS A 139 13.68 19.53 -17.13
CA HIS A 139 14.30 18.26 -16.73
C HIS A 139 15.40 18.46 -15.67
N ASP A 140 16.23 19.50 -15.79
CA ASP A 140 17.33 19.77 -14.86
C ASP A 140 16.81 20.19 -13.48
N LEU A 141 15.73 20.98 -13.44
CA LEU A 141 15.02 21.30 -12.20
C LEU A 141 14.42 20.04 -11.56
N CYS A 142 13.85 19.15 -12.37
CA CYS A 142 13.31 17.87 -11.90
C CYS A 142 14.40 16.96 -11.29
N LEU A 143 15.56 16.79 -11.95
CA LEU A 143 16.69 16.03 -11.40
C LEU A 143 17.18 16.65 -10.09
N LYS A 144 17.41 17.97 -10.06
CA LYS A 144 17.81 18.69 -8.85
C LYS A 144 16.82 18.51 -7.70
N TRP A 145 15.50 18.53 -7.97
CA TRP A 145 14.47 18.28 -6.97
C TRP A 145 14.54 16.84 -6.45
N LEU A 146 14.75 15.85 -7.33
CA LEU A 146 14.90 14.44 -6.94
C LEU A 146 16.17 14.19 -6.13
N HIS A 147 17.31 14.78 -6.51
CA HIS A 147 18.54 14.74 -5.72
C HIS A 147 18.30 15.27 -4.30
N CYS A 148 17.71 16.46 -4.17
CA CYS A 148 17.32 17.02 -2.87
C CYS A 148 16.29 16.15 -2.12
N ARG A 149 15.46 15.37 -2.83
CA ARG A 149 14.51 14.43 -2.22
C ARG A 149 15.21 13.18 -1.68
N THR A 150 16.16 12.61 -2.42
CA THR A 150 17.03 11.50 -1.97
C THR A 150 17.76 11.88 -0.70
N GLU A 151 18.40 13.06 -0.68
CA GLU A 151 19.11 13.55 0.52
C GLU A 151 18.20 13.78 1.72
N LYS A 152 16.99 14.33 1.52
CA LYS A 152 15.99 14.47 2.60
C LYS A 152 15.53 13.11 3.14
N ILE A 153 15.37 12.10 2.29
CA ILE A 153 15.07 10.74 2.73
C ILE A 153 16.24 10.19 3.55
N ARG A 154 17.48 10.33 3.06
CA ARG A 154 18.72 9.88 3.69
C ARG A 154 18.88 10.41 5.11
N GLN A 155 18.65 11.71 5.30
CA GLN A 155 18.66 12.38 6.61
C GLN A 155 17.58 11.83 7.58
N VAL A 156 16.39 11.49 7.08
CA VAL A 156 15.29 10.95 7.91
C VAL A 156 15.54 9.51 8.32
N ILE A 157 16.04 8.67 7.41
CA ILE A 157 16.36 7.26 7.71
C ILE A 157 17.70 7.11 8.47
N LYS A 158 18.53 8.16 8.49
CA LYS A 158 19.85 8.22 9.16
C LYS A 158 20.86 7.22 8.59
N GLU A 159 20.81 7.01 7.28
CA GLU A 159 21.76 6.18 6.55
C GLU A 159 22.86 7.05 5.94
N ASP A 160 24.12 6.62 5.99
CA ASP A 160 25.21 7.35 5.34
C ASP A 160 25.16 7.17 3.82
N GLN A 161 24.77 6.00 3.34
CA GLN A 161 24.76 5.66 1.91
C GLN A 161 23.42 6.02 1.25
N PRO A 162 23.43 6.47 -0.02
CA PRO A 162 22.20 6.84 -0.74
C PRO A 162 21.31 5.63 -1.11
N LEU A 163 21.83 4.40 -1.03
CA LEU A 163 21.19 3.19 -1.55
C LEU A 163 19.75 2.97 -1.04
N ASP A 164 19.52 3.01 0.28
CA ASP A 164 18.18 2.83 0.84
C ASP A 164 17.23 3.97 0.51
N SER A 165 17.77 5.19 0.36
CA SER A 165 16.99 6.37 -0.04
C SER A 165 16.53 6.28 -1.49
N LEU A 166 17.41 5.81 -2.38
CA LEU A 166 17.09 5.50 -3.78
C LEU A 166 16.10 4.32 -3.88
N CYS A 167 16.25 3.29 -3.04
CA CYS A 167 15.28 2.19 -2.94
C CYS A 167 13.87 2.68 -2.53
N ILE A 168 13.77 3.66 -1.63
CA ILE A 168 12.49 4.29 -1.29
C ILE A 168 11.97 5.13 -2.46
N LEU A 169 12.83 5.98 -3.06
CA LEU A 169 12.44 6.88 -4.16
C LEU A 169 11.96 6.11 -5.40
N SER A 170 12.55 4.96 -5.72
CA SER A 170 12.20 4.09 -6.85
C SER A 170 10.73 3.66 -6.91
N GLN A 171 10.00 3.73 -5.79
CA GLN A 171 8.58 3.42 -5.71
C GLN A 171 7.67 4.58 -6.21
N TYR A 172 8.26 5.71 -6.60
CA TYR A 172 7.57 6.96 -6.96
C TYR A 172 8.11 7.65 -8.22
N ILE A 173 9.07 7.04 -8.94
CA ILE A 173 9.60 7.57 -10.21
C ILE A 173 9.78 6.45 -11.24
N GLY A 174 9.73 6.81 -12.52
CA GLY A 174 9.99 5.90 -13.64
C GLY A 174 11.43 5.37 -13.63
N LYS A 175 11.63 4.16 -14.18
CA LYS A 175 12.94 3.49 -14.22
C LYS A 175 14.01 4.32 -14.93
N ASP A 176 13.63 5.01 -15.99
CA ASP A 176 14.47 5.93 -16.77
C ASP A 176 15.01 7.07 -15.89
N LEU A 177 14.12 7.78 -15.20
CA LEU A 177 14.51 8.90 -14.31
C LEU A 177 15.26 8.41 -13.07
N LEU A 178 14.95 7.20 -12.59
CA LEU A 178 15.68 6.54 -11.51
C LEU A 178 17.13 6.25 -11.92
N GLU A 179 17.38 5.83 -13.16
CA GLU A 179 18.73 5.58 -13.67
C GLU A 179 19.57 6.87 -13.71
N GLU A 180 18.98 7.98 -14.16
CA GLU A 180 19.62 9.31 -14.15
C GLU A 180 20.00 9.74 -12.72
N VAL A 181 19.07 9.66 -11.76
CA VAL A 181 19.35 10.01 -10.35
C VAL A 181 20.36 9.04 -9.73
N CYS A 182 20.33 7.75 -10.04
CA CYS A 182 21.33 6.79 -9.56
C CYS A 182 22.75 7.15 -10.02
N ASN A 183 22.89 7.66 -11.24
CA ASN A 183 24.18 8.08 -11.80
C ASN A 183 24.74 9.31 -11.07
N GLU A 184 23.91 10.29 -10.68
CA GLU A 184 24.35 11.43 -9.85
C GLU A 184 24.95 10.96 -8.51
N PHE A 185 24.32 9.96 -7.87
CA PHE A 185 24.79 9.34 -6.62
C PHE A 185 25.85 8.25 -6.81
N GLN A 186 26.31 7.99 -8.04
CA GLN A 186 27.29 6.94 -8.39
C GLN A 186 26.88 5.52 -7.96
N VAL A 187 25.57 5.27 -7.83
CA VAL A 187 24.98 3.97 -7.47
C VAL A 187 24.60 3.22 -8.75
N LYS A 188 24.87 1.92 -8.83
CA LYS A 188 24.41 1.10 -9.96
C LYS A 188 22.95 0.69 -9.72
N LEU A 189 22.09 0.89 -10.72
CA LEU A 189 20.67 0.53 -10.64
C LEU A 189 20.44 -0.96 -10.28
N SER A 190 21.38 -1.86 -10.61
CA SER A 190 21.34 -3.27 -10.22
C SER A 190 21.55 -3.55 -8.72
N GLN A 191 22.02 -2.56 -7.93
CA GLN A 191 22.14 -2.65 -6.48
C GLN A 191 20.82 -2.34 -5.77
N LEU A 192 19.86 -1.70 -6.46
CA LEU A 192 18.54 -1.43 -5.90
C LEU A 192 17.74 -2.73 -5.82
N VAL A 193 17.32 -3.09 -4.61
CA VAL A 193 16.34 -4.16 -4.38
C VAL A 193 14.98 -3.51 -4.14
N PRO A 194 14.03 -3.57 -5.11
CA PRO A 194 12.76 -2.87 -4.96
C PRO A 194 11.96 -3.45 -3.80
N LYS A 195 11.81 -2.67 -2.72
CA LYS A 195 10.88 -2.99 -1.64
C LYS A 195 9.47 -2.85 -2.21
N GLN A 196 8.82 -4.00 -2.46
CA GLN A 196 7.59 -4.05 -3.26
C GLN A 196 6.46 -3.26 -2.58
N LYS A 197 5.99 -2.21 -3.25
CA LYS A 197 4.90 -1.36 -2.78
C LYS A 197 3.57 -2.13 -2.91
N VAL A 198 3.07 -2.68 -1.80
CA VAL A 198 1.78 -3.37 -1.75
C VAL A 198 0.65 -2.34 -1.72
N VAL A 199 0.37 -1.76 -2.89
CA VAL A 199 -0.82 -0.95 -3.15
C VAL A 199 -1.99 -1.87 -3.49
N LEU A 200 -3.19 -1.53 -3.02
CA LEU A 200 -4.41 -2.25 -3.39
C LEU A 200 -4.70 -2.09 -4.89
N SER A 201 -4.42 -3.12 -5.70
CA SER A 201 -5.00 -3.23 -7.04
C SER A 201 -6.50 -3.56 -6.92
N CYS A 202 -7.28 -3.16 -7.92
CA CYS A 202 -8.70 -3.49 -8.01
C CYS A 202 -8.97 -4.73 -8.88
N ASP A 203 -8.07 -5.72 -8.86
CA ASP A 203 -8.26 -6.98 -9.58
C ASP A 203 -9.26 -7.90 -8.86
N SER A 204 -10.54 -7.72 -9.18
CA SER A 204 -11.63 -8.59 -8.73
C SER A 204 -11.66 -9.92 -9.52
N LYS A 205 -10.57 -10.71 -9.44
CA LYS A 205 -10.54 -12.08 -9.97
C LYS A 205 -10.76 -13.08 -8.83
N LYS A 206 -12.01 -13.49 -8.67
CA LYS A 206 -12.39 -14.64 -7.82
C LYS A 206 -11.80 -15.93 -8.41
N THR A 207 -10.62 -16.34 -7.98
CA THR A 207 -10.13 -17.70 -8.21
C THR A 207 -10.81 -18.67 -7.25
N HIS A 208 -11.96 -19.19 -7.68
CA HIS A 208 -12.51 -20.40 -7.07
C HIS A 208 -11.54 -21.57 -7.33
N ASN A 209 -10.69 -21.90 -6.35
CA ASN A 209 -9.95 -23.16 -6.38
C ASN A 209 -10.94 -24.30 -6.13
N LYS A 210 -11.51 -24.80 -7.23
CA LYS A 210 -12.36 -25.99 -7.27
C LYS A 210 -11.49 -27.20 -6.95
N ARG A 211 -11.59 -27.72 -5.73
CA ARG A 211 -10.87 -28.92 -5.30
C ARG A 211 -11.33 -30.09 -6.17
N SER A 212 -10.44 -30.63 -7.00
CA SER A 212 -10.76 -31.76 -7.88
C SER A 212 -11.12 -32.98 -7.04
N GLU A 213 -12.27 -33.57 -7.35
CA GLU A 213 -12.59 -34.95 -6.96
C GLU A 213 -11.58 -35.88 -7.64
N ARG A 214 -11.20 -36.96 -6.95
CA ARG A 214 -10.36 -38.02 -7.52
C ARG A 214 -11.17 -39.32 -7.50
N SER A 215 -11.33 -39.86 -8.70
CA SER A 215 -12.19 -41.01 -9.03
C SER A 215 -11.81 -42.29 -8.31
N GLU A 216 -12.84 -43.08 -8.00
CA GLU A 216 -12.74 -44.50 -7.64
C GLU A 216 -12.22 -45.33 -8.83
N ALA A 217 -11.51 -46.42 -8.54
CA ALA A 217 -11.19 -47.49 -9.48
C ALA A 217 -11.04 -48.82 -8.72
N SER A 218 -11.44 -49.92 -9.36
CA SER A 218 -11.88 -51.16 -8.72
C SER A 218 -10.79 -52.23 -8.49
N GLU A 219 -10.80 -52.79 -7.28
CA GLU A 219 -10.80 -54.23 -6.93
C GLU A 219 -9.95 -55.26 -7.71
N SER A 220 -9.07 -55.98 -7.00
CA SER A 220 -8.84 -57.43 -7.16
C SER A 220 -8.03 -58.04 -6.00
N GLN A 221 -8.37 -59.28 -5.63
CA GLN A 221 -7.72 -60.17 -4.64
C GLN A 221 -7.48 -61.56 -5.30
N PRO A 222 -6.84 -62.59 -4.69
CA PRO A 222 -6.49 -62.85 -3.27
C PRO A 222 -4.96 -63.18 -3.10
N ALA A 223 -4.38 -63.95 -2.16
CA ALA A 223 -4.90 -64.88 -1.13
C ALA A 223 -3.89 -65.24 0.01
N LYS A 224 -4.44 -65.70 1.16
CA LYS A 224 -3.94 -66.72 2.13
C LYS A 224 -2.49 -66.65 2.68
N ILE A 225 -2.39 -66.60 4.02
CA ILE A 225 -1.88 -67.70 4.89
C ILE A 225 -2.28 -67.41 6.36
N ALA A 226 -2.44 -68.45 7.19
CA ALA A 226 -2.98 -68.36 8.56
C ALA A 226 -2.13 -69.14 9.58
N ARG A 227 -2.18 -68.69 10.86
CA ARG A 227 -1.91 -69.41 12.15
C ARG A 227 -1.65 -68.34 13.24
N LYS A 228 -1.90 -68.50 14.54
CA LYS A 228 -2.77 -69.33 15.39
C LYS A 228 -2.42 -68.93 16.85
N SER A 229 -3.42 -68.69 17.71
CA SER A 229 -3.44 -68.92 19.17
C SER A 229 -2.22 -68.57 20.08
N GLY A 230 -2.46 -67.75 21.12
CA GLY A 230 -1.62 -67.66 22.32
C GLY A 230 -2.25 -66.82 23.44
N LYS A 231 -2.34 -67.35 24.67
CA LYS A 231 -2.87 -66.65 25.87
C LYS A 231 -1.71 -65.99 26.64
N SER A 232 -1.94 -64.84 27.30
CA SER A 232 -1.86 -64.75 28.78
C SER A 232 -2.23 -63.34 29.29
N VAL A 233 -2.65 -63.29 30.55
CA VAL A 233 -2.91 -62.08 31.35
C VAL A 233 -1.60 -61.66 32.04
N HIS A 234 -1.37 -60.36 32.22
CA HIS A 234 -0.78 -59.85 33.46
C HIS A 234 -1.22 -58.41 33.78
N THR A 235 -1.61 -58.21 35.02
CA THR A 235 -2.06 -56.94 35.61
C THR A 235 -0.87 -56.06 35.99
N ALA A 236 -0.96 -54.75 35.72
CA ALA A 236 -0.18 -53.74 36.44
C ALA A 236 -0.96 -52.40 36.50
N GLN A 237 -1.44 -52.05 37.70
CA GLN A 237 -1.87 -50.69 38.03
C GLN A 237 -0.70 -49.96 38.72
N ASN A 238 -0.56 -48.66 38.47
CA ASN A 238 -0.09 -47.58 39.35
C ASN A 238 -0.03 -46.30 38.47
N ALA A 239 -0.86 -45.28 38.69
CA ALA A 239 -0.65 -44.18 39.64
C ALA A 239 0.69 -43.44 39.38
N ALA A 240 0.76 -42.13 39.09
CA ALA A 240 -0.23 -41.05 39.02
C ALA A 240 0.10 -40.16 37.77
N SER A 241 -0.44 -38.96 37.50
CA SER A 241 -1.26 -38.00 38.28
C SER A 241 -2.20 -37.18 37.36
N GLY A 242 -2.71 -36.02 37.80
CA GLY A 242 -3.65 -35.19 37.04
C GLY A 242 -3.03 -33.97 36.35
N CYS A 243 -3.68 -33.49 35.28
CA CYS A 243 -3.43 -32.16 34.71
C CYS A 243 -4.76 -31.40 34.55
N SER A 244 -4.78 -30.15 35.02
CA SER A 244 -5.98 -29.33 35.18
C SER A 244 -6.46 -28.71 33.86
N LYS A 245 -7.78 -28.58 33.72
CA LYS A 245 -8.43 -27.78 32.66
C LYS A 245 -8.27 -26.29 32.99
N ASN A 246 -7.28 -25.62 32.41
CA ASN A 246 -7.11 -24.18 32.63
C ASN A 246 -7.88 -23.34 31.60
N SER A 247 -8.94 -22.68 32.09
CA SER A 247 -9.78 -21.74 31.34
C SER A 247 -9.03 -20.44 30.98
N ILE A 248 -9.32 -19.89 29.80
CA ILE A 248 -8.67 -18.69 29.22
C ILE A 248 -9.06 -17.37 29.95
N THR A 249 -9.87 -17.42 31.01
CA THR A 249 -10.39 -16.24 31.73
C THR A 249 -9.37 -15.47 32.58
N ALA A 250 -8.13 -15.93 32.73
CA ALA A 250 -7.11 -15.29 33.58
C ALA A 250 -6.40 -14.08 32.95
N PHE A 251 -6.53 -13.84 31.63
CA PHE A 251 -5.68 -12.87 30.90
C PHE A 251 -6.09 -11.39 31.03
N PHE A 252 -7.25 -11.07 31.61
CA PHE A 252 -7.79 -9.70 31.67
C PHE A 252 -7.97 -9.18 33.11
N LYS A 253 -6.86 -8.97 33.83
CA LYS A 253 -6.87 -8.16 35.07
C LYS A 253 -5.51 -7.53 35.40
N SER A 254 -5.22 -6.37 34.80
CA SER A 254 -4.42 -5.31 35.44
C SER A 254 -4.72 -3.94 34.83
N LYS A 255 -4.53 -2.87 35.61
CA LYS A 255 -5.07 -1.53 35.35
C LYS A 255 -4.12 -0.63 34.55
N SER A 256 -4.74 0.07 33.59
CA SER A 256 -4.72 1.53 33.45
C SER A 256 -3.40 2.29 33.33
N SER A 257 -3.00 2.55 32.07
CA SER A 257 -2.74 3.92 31.61
C SER A 257 -3.01 3.96 30.10
N ARG A 258 -3.96 4.78 29.64
CA ARG A 258 -4.25 4.95 28.21
C ARG A 258 -4.69 6.37 27.91
N ASN A 259 -3.93 7.04 27.06
CA ASN A 259 -4.43 8.13 26.23
C ASN A 259 -5.64 7.63 25.43
N SER A 260 -6.65 8.47 25.31
CA SER A 260 -7.92 8.14 24.66
C SER A 260 -7.75 8.03 23.14
N PHE A 261 -7.72 6.80 22.62
CA PHE A 261 -7.92 6.52 21.20
C PHE A 261 -9.42 6.46 20.90
N SER A 262 -9.93 7.39 20.10
CA SER A 262 -11.32 7.40 19.64
C SER A 262 -11.51 6.51 18.40
N LEU A 263 -12.40 5.51 18.51
CA LEU A 263 -12.89 4.73 17.39
C LEU A 263 -14.23 5.32 16.92
N SER A 264 -14.25 5.96 15.75
CA SER A 264 -15.49 6.50 15.15
C SER A 264 -15.82 5.82 13.82
N LYS A 265 -17.09 5.43 13.66
CA LYS A 265 -17.59 4.67 12.51
C LYS A 265 -18.15 5.61 11.45
N VAL A 266 -17.35 5.98 10.45
CA VAL A 266 -17.81 6.74 9.28
C VAL A 266 -18.71 5.85 8.41
N ARG A 267 -19.97 6.26 8.21
CA ARG A 267 -20.87 5.63 7.24
C ARG A 267 -20.61 6.24 5.86
N SER A 268 -20.28 5.41 4.87
CA SER A 268 -20.31 5.86 3.47
C SER A 268 -21.78 6.00 3.03
N ASN A 269 -22.28 7.23 2.94
CA ASN A 269 -23.47 7.47 2.13
C ASN A 269 -23.09 7.28 0.65
N ALA A 270 -23.97 6.62 -0.09
CA ALA A 270 -23.97 6.54 -1.53
C ALA A 270 -25.10 7.42 -2.07
#